data_AF-A0A2E8QW68-F1
#
_entry.id   AF-A0A2E8QW68-F1
#
_cell.length_a   1.000
_cell.length_b   1.000
_cell.length_c   1.000
_cell.angle_alpha   90.00
_cell.angle_beta   90.00
_cell.angle_gamma   90.00
#
_symmetry.space_group_name_H-M   'P 1'
#
loop_
_entity.id
_entity.type
_entity.pdbx_description
1 polymer ?
#
loop_
_entity_poly.entity_id
_entity_poly.type
_entity_poly.pdbx_seq_one_letter_code
_entity_poly.pdbx_strand_id
1 'polypeptide(L)'
;YCGNRAHHEYQLYLAVEDIDHSKTRARRPQSNGICERFHKTMQDEFYAVAFRKKVYDDLEQLQQDLDTWMEDYNTVRTHSGKYCFGKTPMKTFQEAKHLSQQKRLDNPAVERPPAVAVG
;
A
#
# COMPACT_ATOMS: atom_id res chain seq x y z
N TYR A 1 13.84 -7.26 -16.86
CA TYR A 1 13.05 -7.83 -17.97
C TYR A 1 13.31 -9.33 -18.02
N CYS A 2 12.29 -10.18 -17.81
CA CYS A 2 12.46 -11.63 -17.59
C CYS A 2 11.61 -12.52 -18.51
N GLY A 3 11.08 -12.03 -19.65
CA GLY A 3 10.25 -12.87 -20.52
C GLY A 3 9.43 -12.13 -21.58
N ASN A 4 8.58 -12.91 -22.27
CA ASN A 4 7.74 -12.52 -23.41
C ASN A 4 6.65 -11.48 -23.03
N ARG A 5 6.48 -10.42 -23.84
CA ARG A 5 5.57 -9.29 -23.60
C ARG A 5 4.12 -9.70 -23.28
N ALA A 6 3.65 -10.82 -23.83
CA ALA A 6 2.29 -11.30 -23.63
C ALA A 6 1.96 -11.72 -22.17
N HIS A 7 2.97 -12.06 -21.36
CA HIS A 7 2.75 -12.58 -19.98
C HIS A 7 3.26 -11.62 -18.89
N HIS A 8 3.62 -10.39 -19.25
CA HIS A 8 4.24 -9.42 -18.36
C HIS A 8 3.62 -8.02 -18.43
N GLU A 9 2.32 -7.93 -18.76
CA GLU A 9 1.61 -6.65 -18.88
C GLU A 9 1.75 -5.77 -17.62
N TYR A 10 1.69 -6.37 -16.43
CA TYR A 10 1.89 -5.66 -15.18
C TYR A 10 3.31 -5.08 -15.03
N GLN A 11 4.35 -5.85 -15.33
CA GLN A 11 5.73 -5.34 -15.24
C GLN A 11 6.04 -4.32 -16.35
N LEU A 12 5.40 -4.45 -17.51
CA LEU A 12 5.51 -3.46 -18.57
C LEU A 12 4.85 -2.14 -18.17
N TYR A 13 3.65 -2.19 -17.60
CA TYR A 13 2.97 -1.00 -17.07
C TYR A 13 3.84 -0.28 -16.04
N LEU A 14 4.39 -1.01 -15.06
CA LEU A 14 5.28 -0.43 -14.06
C LEU A 14 6.51 0.22 -14.68
N ALA A 15 7.11 -0.40 -15.70
CA ALA A 15 8.26 0.18 -16.40
C ALA A 15 7.91 1.43 -17.22
N VAL A 16 6.72 1.47 -17.82
CA VAL A 16 6.23 2.64 -18.57
C VAL A 16 5.95 3.81 -17.63
N GLU A 17 5.42 3.54 -16.44
CA GLU A 17 5.12 4.54 -15.42
C GLU A 17 6.33 4.91 -14.54
N ASP A 18 7.54 4.43 -14.90
CA ASP A 18 8.78 4.65 -14.14
C ASP A 18 8.67 4.21 -12.66
N ILE A 19 7.97 3.10 -12.41
CA ILE A 19 7.76 2.50 -11.10
C ILE A 19 8.70 1.31 -10.93
N ASP A 20 9.74 1.51 -10.13
CA ASP A 20 10.57 0.42 -9.65
C ASP A 20 9.78 -0.53 -8.75
N HIS A 21 9.83 -1.82 -9.05
CA HIS A 21 9.21 -2.85 -8.22
C HIS A 21 10.26 -3.83 -7.70
N SER A 22 10.06 -4.27 -6.47
CA SER A 22 10.90 -5.31 -5.85
C SER A 22 10.00 -6.43 -5.32
N LYS A 23 10.51 -7.67 -5.38
CA LYS A 23 9.84 -8.80 -4.76
C LYS A 23 10.32 -8.94 -3.33
N THR A 24 9.39 -9.22 -2.42
CA THR A 24 9.71 -9.56 -1.04
C THR A 24 10.63 -10.77 -1.00
N ARG A 25 11.77 -10.65 -0.30
CA ARG A 25 12.71 -11.77 -0.16
C ARG A 25 12.05 -12.88 0.65
N ALA A 26 12.18 -14.13 0.22
CA ALA A 26 11.66 -15.28 0.95
C ALA A 26 12.10 -15.24 2.43
N ARG A 27 11.18 -15.52 3.35
CA ARG A 27 11.40 -15.56 4.82
C ARG A 27 11.73 -14.19 5.47
N ARG A 28 11.34 -13.06 4.88
CA ARG A 28 11.43 -11.73 5.52
C ARG A 28 10.03 -11.09 5.68
N PRO A 29 9.34 -11.34 6.82
CA PRO A 29 7.93 -10.95 7.01
C PRO A 29 7.71 -9.46 7.33
N GLN A 30 8.78 -8.66 7.44
CA GLN A 30 8.73 -7.30 7.98
C GLN A 30 7.99 -6.31 7.07
N SER A 31 7.95 -6.55 5.75
CA SER A 31 7.35 -5.62 4.78
C SER A 31 5.88 -5.88 4.46
N ASN A 32 5.33 -7.06 4.79
CA ASN A 32 3.97 -7.43 4.37
C ASN A 32 2.92 -7.35 5.49
N GLY A 33 3.35 -7.40 6.75
CA GLY A 33 2.43 -7.51 7.89
C GLY A 33 1.45 -6.34 8.07
N ILE A 34 1.77 -5.15 7.55
CA ILE A 34 0.84 -4.01 7.55
C ILE A 34 -0.27 -4.23 6.52
N CYS A 35 0.09 -4.62 5.30
CA CYS A 35 -0.87 -4.89 4.23
C CYS A 35 -1.77 -6.08 4.58
N GLU A 36 -1.20 -7.16 5.11
CA GLU A 36 -1.95 -8.33 5.57
C GLU A 36 -2.95 -7.98 6.67
N ARG A 37 -2.54 -7.15 7.65
CA ARG A 37 -3.44 -6.69 8.71
C ARG A 37 -4.57 -5.83 8.17
N PHE A 38 -4.27 -4.92 7.24
CA PHE A 38 -5.28 -4.09 6.60
C PHE A 38 -6.31 -4.94 5.82
N HIS A 39 -5.86 -5.89 5.01
CA HIS A 39 -6.77 -6.78 4.27
C HIS A 39 -7.62 -7.63 5.22
N LYS A 40 -7.06 -8.10 6.35
CA LYS A 40 -7.85 -8.79 7.36
C LYS A 40 -8.93 -7.88 7.95
N THR A 41 -8.60 -6.64 8.28
CA THR A 41 -9.57 -5.66 8.78
C THR A 41 -10.68 -5.40 7.77
N MET A 42 -10.35 -5.22 6.48
CA MET A 42 -11.35 -5.07 5.41
C MET A 42 -12.23 -6.31 5.27
N GLN A 43 -11.64 -7.51 5.35
CA GLN A 43 -12.39 -8.76 5.32
C GLN A 43 -13.41 -8.87 6.48
N ASP A 44 -12.96 -8.61 7.71
CA ASP A 44 -13.76 -8.81 8.92
C ASP A 44 -14.83 -7.72 9.09
N GLU A 45 -14.52 -6.47 8.76
CA GLU A 45 -15.38 -5.32 9.04
C GLU A 45 -16.21 -4.87 7.84
N PHE A 46 -15.70 -5.02 6.62
CA PHE A 46 -16.43 -4.67 5.41
C PHE A 46 -17.06 -5.91 4.76
N TYR A 47 -16.26 -6.78 4.12
CA TYR A 47 -16.80 -7.84 3.25
C TYR A 47 -17.72 -8.81 3.99
N ALA A 48 -17.32 -9.27 5.18
CA ALA A 48 -18.15 -10.16 5.98
C ALA A 48 -19.48 -9.51 6.38
N VAL A 49 -19.54 -8.20 6.58
CA VAL A 49 -20.76 -7.47 6.98
C VAL A 49 -21.62 -7.16 5.75
N ALA A 50 -21.02 -6.63 4.69
CA ALA A 50 -21.64 -6.28 3.43
C ALA A 50 -22.43 -7.46 2.85
N PHE A 51 -21.78 -8.61 2.65
CA PHE A 51 -22.41 -9.80 2.07
C PHE A 51 -23.45 -10.47 2.96
N ARG A 52 -23.53 -10.12 4.25
CA ARG A 52 -24.63 -10.55 5.14
C ARG A 52 -25.84 -9.62 5.11
N LYS A 53 -25.64 -8.34 4.76
CA LYS A 53 -26.68 -7.30 4.87
C LYS A 53 -27.29 -6.92 3.53
N LYS A 54 -26.55 -7.06 2.43
CA LYS A 54 -26.94 -6.58 1.11
C LYS A 54 -26.59 -7.64 0.06
N VAL A 55 -27.53 -7.89 -0.84
CA VAL A 55 -27.27 -8.60 -2.09
C VAL A 55 -26.85 -7.55 -3.11
N TYR A 56 -25.74 -7.80 -3.80
CA TYR A 56 -25.19 -6.90 -4.81
C TYR A 56 -25.53 -7.46 -6.18
N ASP A 57 -26.15 -6.65 -7.03
CA ASP A 57 -26.52 -7.06 -8.39
C ASP A 57 -25.33 -6.99 -9.37
N ASP A 58 -24.38 -6.10 -9.09
CA ASP A 58 -23.18 -5.87 -9.87
C ASP A 58 -21.99 -5.47 -8.97
N LEU A 59 -20.80 -5.41 -9.58
CA LEU A 59 -19.56 -5.05 -8.89
C LEU A 59 -19.50 -3.57 -8.52
N GLU A 60 -20.16 -2.68 -9.28
CA GLU A 60 -20.12 -1.24 -9.06
C GLU A 60 -20.81 -0.86 -7.75
N GLN A 61 -21.93 -1.52 -7.44
CA GLN A 61 -22.60 -1.35 -6.15
C GLN A 61 -21.71 -1.77 -4.96
N LEU A 62 -20.94 -2.85 -5.11
CA LEU A 62 -19.98 -3.28 -4.08
C LEU A 62 -18.82 -2.28 -3.95
N GLN A 63 -18.33 -1.77 -5.08
CA GLN A 63 -17.26 -0.77 -5.12
C GLN A 63 -17.69 0.52 -4.41
N GLN A 64 -18.91 1.01 -4.64
CA GLN A 64 -19.44 2.22 -4.01
C GLN A 64 -19.47 2.10 -2.47
N ASP A 65 -19.92 0.95 -1.96
CA ASP A 65 -19.95 0.68 -0.52
C ASP A 65 -18.52 0.54 0.04
N LEU A 66 -17.62 -0.09 -0.71
CA LEU A 66 -16.21 -0.23 -0.34
C LEU A 66 -15.51 1.13 -0.28
N ASP A 67 -15.74 2.00 -1.25
CA ASP A 67 -15.17 3.36 -1.29
C ASP A 67 -15.64 4.17 -0.09
N THR A 68 -16.91 4.05 0.27
CA THR A 68 -17.48 4.70 1.47
C THR A 68 -16.81 4.18 2.74
N TRP A 69 -16.63 2.86 2.86
CA TRP A 69 -15.93 2.26 4.00
C TRP A 69 -14.46 2.66 4.05
N MET A 70 -13.80 2.76 2.89
CA MET A 70 -12.40 3.20 2.77
C MET A 70 -12.21 4.65 3.22
N GLU A 71 -13.15 5.54 2.87
CA GLU A 71 -13.12 6.93 3.29
C GLU A 71 -13.21 7.04 4.82
N ASP A 72 -14.14 6.32 5.45
CA ASP A 72 -14.29 6.26 6.91
C ASP A 72 -13.04 5.68 7.59
N TYR A 73 -12.54 4.56 7.08
CA TYR A 73 -11.31 3.93 7.58
C TYR A 73 -10.12 4.89 7.54
N ASN A 74 -9.97 5.65 6.45
CA ASN A 74 -8.82 6.53 6.27
C ASN A 74 -8.93 7.85 7.05
N THR A 75 -10.14 8.40 7.21
CA THR A 75 -10.32 9.78 7.68
C THR A 75 -10.97 9.91 9.06
N VAL A 76 -11.72 8.90 9.51
CA VAL A 76 -12.44 8.93 10.79
C VAL A 76 -11.81 7.99 11.81
N ARG A 77 -11.44 6.77 11.38
CA ARG A 77 -10.93 5.74 12.30
C ARG A 77 -9.56 6.10 12.88
N THR A 78 -9.49 6.22 14.20
CA THR A 78 -8.24 6.47 14.91
C THR A 78 -7.47 5.18 15.19
N HIS A 79 -6.16 5.19 14.96
CA HIS A 79 -5.29 4.05 15.21
C HIS A 79 -4.35 4.31 16.39
N SER A 80 -4.40 3.48 17.42
CA SER A 80 -3.54 3.55 18.60
C SER A 80 -2.19 2.82 18.42
N GLY A 81 -1.88 2.35 17.21
CA GLY A 81 -0.60 1.69 16.91
C GLY A 81 0.61 2.59 17.24
N LYS A 82 1.75 1.96 17.54
CA LYS A 82 2.99 2.60 18.02
C LYS A 82 3.40 3.88 17.26
N TYR A 83 3.13 3.94 15.96
CA TYR A 83 3.52 5.05 15.09
C TYR A 83 2.35 5.93 14.62
N CYS A 84 1.11 5.56 14.99
CA CYS A 84 -0.11 6.28 14.62
C CYS A 84 -0.53 7.28 15.70
N PHE A 85 -0.22 7.03 16.98
CA PHE A 85 -0.47 7.96 18.10
C PHE A 85 -1.93 8.45 18.20
N GLY A 86 -2.90 7.58 17.90
CA GLY A 86 -4.33 7.92 17.90
C GLY A 86 -4.78 8.74 16.70
N LYS A 87 -3.92 8.96 15.70
CA LYS A 87 -4.27 9.63 14.44
C LYS A 87 -4.95 8.66 13.49
N THR A 88 -5.65 9.22 12.52
CA THR A 88 -6.24 8.45 11.43
C THR A 88 -5.17 8.09 10.39
N PRO A 89 -5.36 7.02 9.60
CA PRO A 89 -4.41 6.63 8.55
C PRO A 89 -4.03 7.79 7.63
N MET A 90 -5.01 8.58 7.19
CA MET A 90 -4.78 9.72 6.30
C MET A 90 -3.92 10.80 6.98
N LYS A 91 -4.19 11.11 8.25
CA LYS A 91 -3.39 12.09 9.00
C LYS A 91 -1.95 11.61 9.20
N THR A 92 -1.76 10.35 9.58
CA THR A 92 -0.43 9.75 9.69
C THR A 92 0.32 9.79 8.35
N PHE A 93 -0.35 9.48 7.24
CA PHE A 93 0.25 9.53 5.91
C PHE A 93 0.69 10.94 5.52
N GLN A 94 -0.18 11.94 5.70
CA GLN A 94 0.11 13.34 5.37
C GLN A 94 1.30 13.87 6.18
N GLU A 95 1.31 13.62 7.50
CA GLU A 95 2.40 14.06 8.36
C GLU A 95 3.71 13.34 8.05
N ALA A 96 3.68 12.06 7.67
CA ALA A 96 4.87 11.28 7.31
C ALA A 96 5.37 11.53 5.87
N LYS A 97 4.63 12.27 5.03
CA LYS A 97 4.94 12.49 3.61
C LYS A 97 6.36 13.01 3.39
N HIS A 98 6.83 13.90 4.26
CA HIS A 98 8.19 14.46 4.21
C HIS A 98 9.27 13.38 4.37
N LEU A 99 9.03 12.33 5.16
CA LEU A 99 9.98 11.22 5.35
C LEU A 99 10.20 10.44 4.06
N SER A 100 9.15 10.30 3.24
CA SER A 100 9.24 9.69 1.92
C SER A 100 10.03 10.59 0.96
N GLN A 101 9.73 11.89 0.95
CA GLN A 101 10.42 12.87 0.10
C GLN A 101 11.93 12.93 0.39
N GLN A 102 12.33 12.88 1.67
CA GLN A 102 13.73 12.85 2.08
C GLN A 102 14.47 11.58 1.63
N LYS A 103 13.75 10.46 1.45
CA LYS A 103 14.31 9.16 1.05
C LYS A 103 14.20 8.87 -0.45
N ARG A 104 13.76 9.85 -1.26
CA ARG A 104 13.78 9.71 -2.72
C ARG A 104 15.22 9.58 -3.20
N LEU A 105 15.50 8.50 -3.93
CA LEU A 105 16.83 8.18 -4.44
C LEU A 105 17.31 9.19 -5.50
N ASP A 106 16.38 9.92 -6.12
CA ASP A 106 16.66 10.93 -7.16
C ASP A 106 16.82 12.35 -6.60
N ASN A 107 16.83 12.52 -5.27
CA ASN A 107 17.02 13.83 -4.67
C ASN A 107 18.50 14.23 -4.76
N PRO A 108 18.88 15.32 -5.46
CA PRO A 108 20.27 15.74 -5.60
C PRO A 108 20.95 16.13 -4.27
N ALA A 109 20.17 16.29 -3.19
CA ALA A 109 20.67 16.57 -1.85
C ALA A 109 21.05 15.33 -1.03
N VAL A 110 20.76 14.11 -1.50
CA VAL A 110 21.18 12.87 -0.84
C VAL A 110 22.45 12.38 -1.52
N GLU A 111 23.60 12.65 -0.93
CA GLU A 111 24.86 12.03 -1.35
C GLU A 111 24.67 10.52 -1.39
N ARG A 112 24.84 9.93 -2.58
CA ARG A 112 24.89 8.47 -2.72
C ARG A 112 26.04 7.98 -1.83
N PRO A 113 25.80 7.09 -0.85
CA PRO A 113 26.91 6.48 -0.13
C PRO A 113 27.81 5.79 -1.16
N PRO A 114 29.15 5.91 -1.04
CA PRO A 114 30.07 5.33 -2.00
C PRO A 114 29.80 3.83 -2.12
N ALA A 115 29.78 3.34 -3.36
CA ALA A 115 29.63 1.92 -3.63
C ALA A 115 30.73 1.17 -2.88
N VAL A 116 30.35 0.38 -1.87
CA VAL A 116 31.27 -0.48 -1.15
C VAL A 116 31.75 -1.54 -2.15
N ALA A 117 33.01 -1.42 -2.57
CA ALA A 117 33.68 -2.44 -3.35
C ALA A 117 33.77 -3.70 -2.47
N VAL A 118 32.99 -4.71 -2.82
CA VAL A 118 33.14 -6.05 -2.25
C VAL A 118 34.36 -6.66 -2.94
N GLY A 119 35.49 -6.66 -2.23
CA GLY A 119 36.67 -7.46 -2.56
C GLY A 119 36.55 -8.89 -2.02
#